data_AF-I4DND6-F1
#
_entry.id   AF-I4DND6-F1
#
_cell.length_a   1.000
_cell.length_b   1.000
_cell.length_c   1.000
_cell.angle_alpha   90.00
_cell.angle_beta   90.00
_cell.angle_gamma   90.00
#
_symmetry.space_group_name_H-M   'P 1'
#
loop_
_entity.id
_entity.type
_entity.pdbx_description
1 polymer ?
#
loop_
_entity_poly.entity_id
_entity_poly.type
_entity_poly.pdbx_seq_one_letter_code
_entity_poly.pdbx_strand_id
1 'polypeptide(L)' 'MKFLMDLPGSTHVLKTLDAQPIAESLVANKLTYLIQACGDVTYQNDNTRKHFQQTFLIVAVDSKWKIVSECFRLQIPHNS' A
#
# COMPACT_ATOMS: atom_id res chain seq x y z
N MET A 1 -0.25 14.43 -4.81
CA MET A 1 0.46 14.09 -6.08
C MET A 1 1.93 14.49 -6.06
N LYS A 2 2.30 15.72 -5.67
CA LYS A 2 3.70 16.18 -5.63
C LYS A 2 4.66 15.18 -4.93
N PHE A 3 4.30 14.71 -3.74
CA PHE A 3 5.10 13.72 -3.00
C PHE A 3 5.47 12.48 -3.83
N LEU A 4 4.50 11.88 -4.54
CA LEU A 4 4.76 10.67 -5.34
C LEU A 4 5.62 10.96 -6.58
N MET A 5 5.48 12.14 -7.18
CA MET A 5 6.28 12.57 -8.33
C MET A 5 7.73 12.89 -7.94
N ASP A 6 7.95 13.29 -6.69
CA ASP A 6 9.27 13.61 -6.15
C ASP A 6 10.04 12.35 -5.68
N LEU A 7 9.39 11.16 -5.67
CA LEU A 7 10.05 9.90 -5.33
C LEU A 7 10.96 9.42 -6.49
N PRO A 8 12.07 8.73 -6.18
CA PRO A 8 12.84 8.02 -7.20
C PRO A 8 11.95 7.01 -7.93
N GLY A 9 12.24 6.76 -9.21
CA GLY A 9 11.60 5.65 -9.93
C GLY A 9 11.76 4.35 -9.16
N SER A 10 10.75 3.47 -9.16
CA SER A 10 10.80 2.22 -8.39
C SER A 10 10.27 1.03 -9.17
N THR A 11 10.79 -0.15 -8.85
CA THR A 11 10.28 -1.44 -9.30
C THR A 11 9.79 -2.22 -8.09
N HIS A 12 8.51 -2.54 -8.06
CA HIS A 12 7.90 -3.32 -6.99
C HIS A 12 7.63 -4.76 -7.46
N VAL A 13 7.98 -5.74 -6.64
CA VAL A 13 7.62 -7.15 -6.81
C VAL A 13 6.71 -7.55 -5.66
N LEU A 14 5.43 -7.77 -5.95
CA LEU A 14 4.44 -8.19 -4.96
C LEU A 14 4.62 -9.68 -4.63
N LYS A 15 4.65 -10.01 -3.34
CA LYS A 15 4.78 -11.39 -2.86
C LYS A 15 3.51 -11.91 -2.21
N THR A 16 2.86 -11.06 -1.41
CA THR A 16 1.63 -11.41 -0.70
C THR A 16 0.62 -10.29 -0.83
N LEU A 17 -0.63 -10.68 -0.98
CA LEU A 17 -1.78 -9.78 -1.02
C LEU A 17 -2.88 -10.41 -0.19
N ASP A 18 -3.41 -9.66 0.76
CA ASP A 18 -4.58 -10.03 1.54
C ASP A 18 -5.60 -8.89 1.53
N ALA A 19 -6.88 -9.24 1.58
CA ALA A 19 -7.98 -8.27 1.55
C ALA A 19 -9.11 -8.71 2.48
N GLN A 20 -9.53 -7.80 3.36
CA GLN A 20 -10.57 -8.04 4.34
C GLN A 20 -11.68 -7.01 4.19
N PRO A 21 -12.97 -7.42 4.08
CA PRO A 21 -14.07 -6.48 4.08
C PRO A 21 -14.18 -5.81 5.45
N ILE A 22 -14.44 -4.50 5.48
CA ILE A 22 -14.76 -3.79 6.70
C ILE A 22 -16.28 -3.81 6.92
N ALA A 23 -16.69 -4.04 8.17
CA ALA A 23 -18.09 -4.01 8.56
C ALA A 23 -18.74 -2.68 8.17
N GLU A 24 -19.84 -2.74 7.44
CA GLU A 24 -20.55 -1.58 6.87
C GLU A 24 -20.89 -0.49 7.91
N SER A 25 -21.23 -0.92 9.13
CA SER A 25 -21.54 -0.04 10.26
C SER A 25 -20.39 0.90 10.67
N LEU A 26 -19.15 0.54 10.35
CA LEU A 26 -17.96 1.33 10.66
C LEU A 26 -17.58 2.31 9.53
N VAL A 27 -18.19 2.17 8.35
CA VAL A 27 -17.79 2.86 7.11
C VAL A 27 -18.96 3.54 6.41
N ALA A 28 -19.96 3.97 7.19
CA ALA A 28 -21.15 4.67 6.71
C ALA A 28 -21.89 3.89 5.59
N ASN A 29 -22.01 2.57 5.75
CA ASN A 29 -22.66 1.65 4.81
C ASN A 29 -22.07 1.68 3.39
N LYS A 30 -20.78 2.00 3.26
CA LYS A 30 -20.05 1.93 2.00
C LYS A 30 -19.25 0.65 1.93
N LEU A 31 -19.30 -0.03 0.78
CA LEU A 31 -18.46 -1.20 0.51
C LEU A 31 -16.98 -0.80 0.60
N THR A 32 -16.29 -1.31 1.62
CA THR A 32 -14.94 -0.90 2.00
C THR A 32 -14.08 -2.13 2.27
N TYR A 33 -12.82 -2.09 1.81
CA TYR A 33 -11.83 -3.15 2.05
C TYR A 33 -10.57 -2.58 2.68
N LEU A 34 -10.02 -3.33 3.64
CA LEU A 34 -8.65 -3.20 4.11
C LEU A 34 -7.78 -4.17 3.29
N ILE A 35 -6.74 -3.66 2.66
CA ILE A 35 -5.82 -4.43 1.82
C ILE A 35 -4.43 -4.34 2.42
N GLN A 36 -3.75 -5.48 2.54
CA GLN A 36 -2.34 -5.56 2.90
C GLN A 36 -1.55 -6.12 1.71
N ALA A 37 -0.63 -5.31 1.19
CA ALA A 37 0.32 -5.70 0.15
C ALA A 37 1.73 -5.75 0.74
N CYS A 38 2.43 -6.87 0.57
CA CYS A 38 3.83 -6.99 0.96
C CYS A 38 4.67 -7.52 -0.19
N GLY A 39 5.93 -7.09 -0.22
CA GLY A 39 6.83 -7.51 -1.28
C GLY A 39 8.19 -6.87 -1.17
N ASP A 40 8.85 -6.78 -2.32
CA ASP A 40 10.15 -6.15 -2.46
C ASP A 40 10.02 -4.86 -3.29
N VAL A 41 10.81 -3.84 -2.94
CA VAL A 41 10.97 -2.62 -3.72
C VAL A 41 12.46 -2.36 -3.97
N THR A 42 12.77 -1.95 -5.19
CA THR A 42 14.09 -1.41 -5.57
C THR A 42 13.87 -0.01 -6.13
N TYR A 43 14.65 0.96 -5.67
CA TYR A 43 14.56 2.35 -6.11
C TYR A 43 15.67 2.67 -7.13
N GLN A 44 15.39 3.58 -8.03
CA GLN A 44 16.36 4.09 -8.99
C GLN A 44 17.53 4.71 -8.23
N ASN A 45 18.75 4.38 -8.65
CA ASN A 45 20.01 4.76 -7.98
C ASN A 45 20.27 4.08 -6.62
N ASP A 46 19.43 3.12 -6.20
CA ASP A 46 19.65 2.25 -5.04
C ASP A 46 19.38 0.78 -5.43
N ASN A 47 20.45 0.04 -5.74
CA ASN A 47 20.36 -1.37 -6.14
C ASN A 47 20.01 -2.31 -4.97
N THR A 48 19.78 -1.78 -3.77
CA THR A 48 19.41 -2.58 -2.60
C THR A 48 17.93 -2.91 -2.64
N ARG A 49 17.61 -4.21 -2.71
CA ARG A 49 16.25 -4.70 -2.57
C ARG A 49 15.80 -4.56 -1.11
N LYS A 50 14.70 -3.84 -0.88
CA LYS A 50 14.12 -3.62 0.45
C LYS A 50 12.75 -4.30 0.54
N HIS A 51 12.42 -4.86 1.71
CA HIS A 51 11.09 -5.38 1.96
C HIS A 51 10.14 -4.24 2.33
N PHE A 52 8.93 -4.27 1.79
CA PHE A 52 7.90 -3.28 2.11
C PHE A 52 6.61 -3.96 2.60
N GLN A 53 5.85 -3.20 3.37
CA GLN A 53 4.46 -3.46 3.70
C GLN A 53 3.66 -2.20 3.38
N GLN A 54 2.53 -2.36 2.71
CA GLN A 54 1.66 -1.26 2.33
C GLN A 54 0.21 -1.64 2.60
N THR A 55 -0.42 -0.88 3.48
CA THR A 55 -1.81 -1.07 3.85
C THR A 55 -2.66 0.00 3.18
N PHE A 56 -3.73 -0.42 2.50
CA PHE A 56 -4.71 0.47 1.89
C PHE A 56 -6.08 0.26 2.53
N LEU A 57 -6.79 1.35 2.79
CA LEU A 57 -8.23 1.33 2.99
C LEU A 57 -8.89 1.86 1.73
N ILE A 58 -9.64 1.02 1.02
CA ILE A 58 -10.32 1.41 -0.23
C ILE A 58 -11.83 1.37 -0.08
N VAL A 59 -12.52 2.29 -0.76
CA VAL A 59 -13.97 2.41 -0.73
C VAL A 59 -14.53 2.47 -2.15
N ALA A 60 -15.67 1.83 -2.39
CA ALA A 60 -16.40 1.94 -3.65
C ALA A 60 -17.23 3.25 -3.67
N VAL A 61 -16.96 4.12 -4.64
CA VAL A 61 -17.68 5.38 -4.87
C VAL A 61 -17.90 5.54 -6.37
N ASP A 62 -19.16 5.72 -6.79
CA ASP A 62 -19.54 5.86 -8.20
C ASP A 62 -18.98 4.72 -9.08
N SER A 63 -19.11 3.48 -8.60
CA SER A 63 -18.59 2.27 -9.25
C SER A 63 -17.06 2.25 -9.47
N LYS A 64 -16.31 3.06 -8.71
CA LYS A 64 -14.85 3.10 -8.74
C LYS A 64 -14.28 2.90 -7.33
N TRP A 65 -13.17 2.18 -7.25
CA TRP A 65 -12.41 2.06 -6.00
C TRP A 65 -11.54 3.31 -5.79
N LYS A 66 -11.65 3.92 -4.61
CA LYS A 66 -10.84 5.06 -4.20
C LYS A 66 -10.08 4.72 -2.92
N ILE A 67 -8.82 5.14 -2.84
CA ILE A 67 -8.01 5.01 -1.62
C ILE A 67 -8.46 6.10 -0.64
N VAL A 68 -8.91 5.67 0.54
CA VAL A 68 -9.27 6.54 1.67
C VAL A 68 -8.05 6.80 2.55
N SER A 69 -7.25 5.75 2.78
CA SER A 69 -6.05 5.80 3.59
C SER A 69 -4.99 4.87 3.02
N GLU A 70 -3.74 5.29 3.12
CA GLU A 70 -2.57 4.53 2.69
C GLU A 70 -1.47 4.67 3.74
N CYS A 71 -0.85 3.54 4.09
CA CYS A 71 0.30 3.50 4.98
C CYS A 71 1.38 2.61 4.37
N PHE A 72 2.51 3.21 3.98
CA PHE A 72 3.67 2.50 3.42
C PHE A 72 4.81 2.47 4.42
N ARG A 73 5.45 1.30 4.58
CA ARG A 73 6.56 1.07 5.52
C ARG A 73 7.64 0.22 4.86
N LEU A 74 8.89 0.68 4.94
CA LEU A 74 10.07 -0.12 4.63
C LEU A 74 10.50 -0.90 5.88
N GLN A 75 10.88 -2.16 5.70
CA GLN A 75 11.52 -2.94 6.76
C GLN A 75 13.00 -2.59 6.80
N ILE A 76 13.49 -2.24 7.98
CA ILE A 76 14.91 -1.94 8.22
C ILE A 76 15.53 -3.20 8.85
N PRO A 77 16.71 -3.66 8.38
CA PRO A 77 17.43 -4.74 9.03
C PRO A 77 17.70 -4.43 10.51
N HIS A 78 17.54 -5.42 11.39
CA HIS A 78 17.64 -5.22 12.85
C HIS A 78 19.09 -5.03 13.36
N ASN A 79 20.12 -5.30 12.54
CA ASN A 79 21.51 -5.23 12.98
C ASN A 79 22.27 -4.12 12.25
N SER A 80 22.62 -3.06 12.98
CA SER A 80 23.70 -2.10 12.68
C SER A 80 24.77 -2.22 13.74
#